data_AF-A0A3D1L0C4-F1
#
_entry.id   AF-A0A3D1L0C4-F1
#
_cell.length_a   1.000
_cell.length_b   1.000
_cell.length_c   1.000
_cell.angle_alpha   90.00
_cell.angle_beta   90.00
_cell.angle_gamma   90.00
#
_symmetry.space_group_name_H-M   'P 1'
#
loop_
_entity.id
_entity.type
_entity.pdbx_description
1 polymer ?
#
loop_
_entity_poly.entity_id
_entity_poly.type
_entity_poly.pdbx_seq_one_letter_code
_entity_poly.pdbx_strand_id
1 'polypeptide(L)'
;MRNRNINGVIGITSVLLWIIVFLPGLTVNSQPYREQILNGNITIQNFLTVMITYTISNVALLCCVAGVIGAATRRVTARASELRKYDDKPVFNAVFTGVTRGFSVYLLLLAGVYAATPDPFSAPTSEQYVRMAGTISLMSFTVNYEPELFQTIVGIAASKSKMAGKSVNQEKT
;
A
#
# COMPACT_ATOMS: atom_id res chain seq x y z
N MET A 1 -13.07 20.70 18.61
CA MET A 1 -13.57 19.36 19.02
C MET A 1 -14.01 18.47 17.85
N ARG A 2 -14.84 18.94 16.89
CA ARG A 2 -15.32 18.14 15.74
C ARG A 2 -14.24 17.36 14.98
N ASN A 3 -13.11 18.00 14.66
CA ASN A 3 -12.03 17.37 13.90
C ASN A 3 -11.22 16.34 14.72
N ARG A 4 -11.39 16.25 16.05
CA ARG A 4 -10.72 15.24 16.88
C ARG A 4 -11.40 13.89 16.74
N ASN A 5 -12.74 13.91 16.84
CA ASN A 5 -13.54 12.69 16.77
C ASN A 5 -13.45 12.06 15.36
N ILE A 6 -13.40 12.89 14.31
CA ILE A 6 -13.28 12.42 12.92
C ILE A 6 -11.98 11.62 12.68
N ASN A 7 -10.82 12.13 13.13
CA ASN A 7 -9.55 11.42 12.93
C ASN A 7 -9.49 10.08 13.68
N GLY A 8 -10.02 10.04 14.91
CA GLY A 8 -10.11 8.80 15.69
C GLY A 8 -11.03 7.77 15.04
N VAL A 9 -12.22 8.20 14.58
CA VAL A 9 -13.17 7.34 13.87
C VAL A 9 -12.56 6.79 12.59
N ILE A 10 -11.90 7.64 11.78
CA ILE A 10 -11.21 7.19 10.56
C ILE A 10 -10.15 6.14 10.88
N GLY A 11 -9.35 6.34 11.94
CA GLY A 11 -8.34 5.37 12.37
C GLY A 11 -8.95 4.01 12.72
N ILE A 12 -9.97 3.99 13.58
CA ILE A 12 -10.65 2.76 14.02
C ILE A 12 -11.32 2.05 12.84
N THR A 13 -12.08 2.77 12.01
CA THR A 13 -12.74 2.20 10.83
C THR A 13 -11.72 1.65 9.84
N SER A 14 -10.57 2.31 9.67
CA SER A 14 -9.51 1.83 8.77
C SER A 14 -8.86 0.55 9.28
N VAL A 15 -8.69 0.38 10.59
CA VAL A 15 -8.18 -0.89 11.17
C VAL A 15 -9.16 -2.03 10.91
N LEU A 16 -10.45 -1.81 11.12
CA LEU A 16 -11.47 -2.81 10.81
C LEU A 16 -11.50 -3.16 9.32
N LEU A 17 -11.43 -2.15 8.46
CA LEU A 17 -11.35 -2.33 7.01
C LEU A 17 -10.10 -3.12 6.61
N TRP A 18 -8.96 -2.89 7.27
CA TRP A 18 -7.74 -3.65 7.01
C TRP A 18 -7.94 -5.14 7.27
N ILE A 19 -8.60 -5.50 8.38
CA ILE A 19 -8.91 -6.91 8.72
C ILE A 19 -9.87 -7.52 7.69
N ILE A 20 -10.91 -6.76 7.32
CA ILE A 20 -11.91 -7.21 6.32
C ILE A 20 -11.26 -7.46 4.95
N VAL A 21 -10.24 -6.68 4.57
CA VAL A 21 -9.50 -6.92 3.33
C VAL A 21 -8.49 -8.06 3.50
N PHE A 22 -7.81 -8.15 4.64
CA PHE A 22 -6.74 -9.14 4.86
C PHE A 22 -7.26 -10.58 4.85
N LEU A 23 -8.42 -10.82 5.47
CA LEU A 23 -8.95 -12.18 5.66
C LEU A 23 -9.31 -12.88 4.34
N PRO A 24 -10.08 -12.28 3.41
CA PRO A 24 -10.38 -12.92 2.13
C PRO A 24 -9.14 -13.21 1.29
N GLY A 25 -8.11 -12.35 1.34
CA GLY A 25 -6.85 -12.61 0.64
C GLY A 25 -6.08 -13.81 1.21
N LEU A 26 -6.30 -14.15 2.48
CA LEU A 26 -5.71 -15.32 3.13
C LEU A 26 -6.50 -16.61 2.86
N THR A 27 -7.83 -16.53 2.90
CA THR A 27 -8.70 -17.72 3.01
C THR A 27 -9.38 -18.11 1.70
N VAL A 28 -9.55 -17.19 0.75
CA VAL A 28 -10.32 -17.44 -0.48
C VAL A 28 -9.38 -17.64 -1.65
N ASN A 29 -9.48 -18.80 -2.32
CA ASN A 29 -8.76 -19.05 -3.56
C ASN A 29 -9.38 -18.22 -4.70
N SER A 30 -8.59 -17.30 -5.26
CA SER A 30 -9.00 -16.41 -6.36
C SER A 30 -8.93 -17.07 -7.75
N GLN A 31 -8.26 -18.23 -7.90
CA GLN A 31 -8.02 -18.89 -9.20
C GLN A 31 -9.31 -19.16 -10.01
N PRO A 32 -10.39 -19.72 -9.44
CA PRO A 32 -11.60 -20.02 -10.22
C PRO A 32 -12.24 -18.77 -10.83
N TYR A 33 -12.18 -17.65 -10.10
CA TYR A 33 -12.74 -16.38 -10.55
C TYR A 33 -11.86 -15.71 -11.62
N ARG A 34 -10.54 -15.86 -11.52
CA ARG A 34 -9.59 -15.39 -12.54
C ARG A 34 -9.78 -16.14 -13.86
N GLU A 35 -9.92 -17.45 -13.81
CA GLU A 35 -10.15 -18.29 -14.99
C GLU A 35 -11.48 -17.94 -15.68
N GLN A 36 -12.55 -17.71 -14.91
CA GLN A 36 -13.83 -17.26 -15.47
C GLN A 36 -13.72 -15.92 -16.21
N ILE A 37 -12.97 -14.95 -15.65
CA ILE A 37 -12.72 -13.65 -16.30
C ILE A 37 -11.91 -13.84 -17.59
N LEU A 38 -10.85 -14.65 -17.56
CA LEU A 38 -10.00 -14.92 -18.72
C LEU A 38 -10.78 -15.62 -19.85
N ASN A 39 -11.74 -16.46 -19.50
CA ASN A 39 -12.62 -17.15 -20.45
C ASN A 39 -13.80 -16.27 -20.94
N GLY A 40 -13.81 -14.97 -20.62
CA GLY A 40 -14.81 -14.00 -21.10
C GLY A 40 -16.06 -13.88 -20.21
N ASN A 41 -16.17 -14.63 -19.11
CA ASN A 41 -17.28 -14.53 -18.16
C ASN A 41 -17.01 -13.46 -17.10
N ILE A 42 -16.99 -12.20 -17.56
CA ILE A 42 -16.75 -11.02 -16.72
C ILE A 42 -18.06 -10.63 -16.01
N THR A 43 -18.28 -11.20 -14.82
CA THR A 43 -19.35 -10.75 -13.92
C THR A 43 -18.80 -9.76 -12.88
N ILE A 44 -19.65 -8.85 -12.40
CA ILE A 44 -19.28 -7.91 -11.32
C ILE A 44 -18.82 -8.66 -10.06
N GLN A 45 -19.45 -9.80 -9.76
CA GLN A 45 -19.10 -10.66 -8.64
C GLN A 45 -17.69 -11.24 -8.81
N ASN A 46 -17.36 -11.79 -9.99
CA ASN A 46 -16.02 -12.34 -10.27
C ASN A 46 -14.97 -11.24 -10.17
N PHE A 47 -15.25 -10.07 -10.76
CA PHE A 47 -14.33 -8.94 -10.74
C PHE A 47 -14.05 -8.45 -9.31
N LEU A 48 -15.09 -8.22 -8.50
CA LEU A 48 -14.92 -7.80 -7.10
C LEU A 48 -14.23 -8.86 -6.26
N THR A 49 -14.57 -10.14 -6.46
CA THR A 49 -13.92 -11.25 -5.75
C THR A 49 -12.45 -11.30 -6.08
N VAL A 50 -12.06 -11.20 -7.35
CA VAL A 50 -10.64 -11.15 -7.75
C VAL A 50 -9.96 -9.92 -7.15
N MET A 51 -10.55 -8.72 -7.23
CA MET A 51 -9.94 -7.53 -6.64
C MET A 51 -9.64 -7.67 -5.14
N ILE A 52 -10.57 -8.29 -4.39
CA ILE A 52 -10.44 -8.45 -2.94
C ILE A 52 -9.60 -9.66 -2.55
N THR A 53 -9.54 -10.73 -3.34
CA THR A 53 -8.89 -12.01 -2.93
C THR A 53 -7.58 -12.30 -3.65
N TYR A 54 -7.35 -11.73 -4.84
CA TYR A 54 -6.10 -11.95 -5.55
C TYR A 54 -4.96 -11.22 -4.84
N THR A 55 -3.89 -11.95 -4.55
CA THR A 55 -2.74 -11.48 -3.76
C THR A 55 -2.24 -10.10 -4.17
N ILE A 56 -2.07 -9.86 -5.47
CA ILE A 56 -1.53 -8.59 -5.99
C ILE A 56 -2.48 -7.42 -5.65
N SER A 57 -3.76 -7.52 -6.00
CA SER A 57 -4.74 -6.44 -5.75
C SER A 57 -5.10 -6.31 -4.27
N ASN A 58 -5.18 -7.42 -3.54
CA ASN A 58 -5.43 -7.43 -2.11
C ASN A 58 -4.34 -6.67 -1.35
N VAL A 59 -3.07 -6.99 -1.60
CA VAL A 59 -1.94 -6.30 -0.95
C VAL A 59 -1.92 -4.82 -1.31
N ALA A 60 -2.28 -4.45 -2.54
CA ALA A 60 -2.43 -3.05 -2.91
C ALA A 60 -3.47 -2.33 -2.04
N LEU A 61 -4.65 -2.94 -1.83
CA LEU A 61 -5.70 -2.40 -0.96
C LEU A 61 -5.23 -2.30 0.49
N LEU A 62 -4.56 -3.33 1.02
CA LEU A 62 -3.99 -3.30 2.38
C LEU A 62 -2.98 -2.17 2.55
N CYS A 63 -2.16 -1.89 1.53
CA CYS A 63 -1.22 -0.78 1.58
C CYS A 63 -1.93 0.58 1.59
N CYS A 64 -2.98 0.75 0.80
CA CYS A 64 -3.80 1.96 0.82
C CYS A 64 -4.43 2.18 2.20
N VAL A 65 -5.05 1.15 2.78
CA VAL A 65 -5.70 1.23 4.09
C VAL A 65 -4.67 1.47 5.19
N ALA A 66 -3.54 0.76 5.19
CA ALA A 66 -2.45 0.99 6.14
C ALA A 66 -1.87 2.40 6.06
N GLY A 67 -1.82 2.99 4.85
CA GLY A 67 -1.42 4.37 4.66
C GLY A 67 -2.39 5.37 5.29
N VAL A 68 -3.71 5.11 5.21
CA VAL A 68 -4.73 5.90 5.91
C VAL A 68 -4.55 5.79 7.42
N ILE A 69 -4.33 4.57 7.96
CA ILE A 69 -4.08 4.35 9.38
C ILE A 69 -2.84 5.16 9.83
N GLY A 70 -1.73 5.09 9.11
CA GLY A 70 -0.50 5.84 9.42
C GLY A 70 -0.71 7.36 9.44
N ALA A 71 -1.41 7.89 8.44
CA ALA A 71 -1.73 9.31 8.34
C ALA A 71 -2.68 9.79 9.45
N ALA A 72 -3.69 8.98 9.80
CA ALA A 72 -4.60 9.25 10.90
C ALA A 72 -3.86 9.24 12.25
N THR A 73 -3.03 8.23 12.49
CA THR A 73 -2.21 8.10 13.70
C THR A 73 -1.26 9.28 13.85
N ARG A 74 -0.53 9.70 12.80
CA ARG A 74 0.35 10.89 12.84
C ARG A 74 -0.40 12.14 13.28
N ARG A 75 -1.63 12.33 12.81
CA ARG A 75 -2.46 13.50 13.17
C ARG A 75 -2.97 13.45 14.61
N VAL A 76 -3.35 12.27 15.08
CA VAL A 76 -3.77 12.08 16.47
C VAL A 76 -2.59 12.33 17.40
N THR A 77 -1.42 11.77 17.10
CA THR A 77 -0.21 11.95 17.92
C THR A 77 0.32 13.38 17.86
N ALA A 78 0.36 14.03 16.69
CA ALA A 78 0.82 15.42 16.56
C ALA A 78 -0.09 16.46 17.23
N ARG A 79 -1.32 16.09 17.60
CA ARG A 79 -2.19 16.93 18.44
C ARG A 79 -2.01 16.66 19.92
N ALA A 80 -1.61 15.45 20.29
CA ALA A 80 -1.41 15.05 21.67
C ALA A 80 -0.01 15.40 22.19
N SER A 81 0.98 15.53 21.29
CA SER A 81 2.36 15.88 21.64
C SER A 81 2.74 17.26 21.11
N GLU A 82 3.45 18.04 21.91
CA GLU A 82 4.09 19.29 21.46
C GLU A 82 5.31 19.03 20.56
N LEU A 83 5.78 17.77 20.51
CA LEU A 83 6.97 17.33 19.77
C LEU A 83 6.76 17.24 18.25
N ARG A 84 5.52 17.27 17.76
CA ARG A 84 5.22 17.12 16.33
C ARG A 84 4.43 18.31 15.82
N LYS A 85 4.86 18.85 14.67
CA LYS A 85 4.11 19.90 13.98
C LYS A 85 2.76 19.34 13.54
N TYR A 86 1.70 19.93 14.07
CA TYR A 86 0.34 19.58 13.69
C TYR A 86 0.09 19.89 12.20
N ASP A 87 -0.36 18.89 11.44
CA ASP A 87 -0.69 19.03 10.02
C ASP A 87 -2.15 19.50 9.88
N ASP A 88 -2.34 20.79 9.59
CA ASP A 88 -3.65 21.43 9.49
C ASP A 88 -4.35 21.24 8.12
N LYS A 89 -3.84 20.34 7.27
CA LYS A 89 -4.55 19.98 6.04
C LYS A 89 -5.97 19.48 6.34
N PRO A 90 -6.93 19.70 5.42
CA PRO A 90 -8.25 19.08 5.49
C PRO A 90 -8.18 17.56 5.70
N VAL A 91 -9.18 16.98 6.37
CA VAL A 91 -9.19 15.55 6.69
C VAL A 91 -9.01 14.71 5.43
N PHE A 92 -9.82 15.00 4.41
CA PHE A 92 -9.79 14.37 3.10
C PHE A 92 -8.40 14.39 2.47
N ASN A 93 -7.71 15.53 2.50
CA ASN A 93 -6.40 15.67 1.88
C ASN A 93 -5.37 14.73 2.53
N ALA A 94 -5.36 14.55 3.86
CA ALA A 94 -4.41 13.56 4.39
C ALA A 94 -4.84 12.11 4.20
N VAL A 95 -6.14 11.81 4.15
CA VAL A 95 -6.60 10.47 3.76
C VAL A 95 -6.10 10.17 2.34
N PHE A 96 -6.31 11.09 1.40
CA PHE A 96 -5.85 10.96 0.03
C PHE A 96 -4.31 10.85 -0.07
N THR A 97 -3.55 11.67 0.67
CA THR A 97 -2.08 11.51 0.70
C THR A 97 -1.65 10.18 1.33
N GLY A 98 -2.42 9.69 2.31
CA GLY A 98 -2.19 8.39 2.96
C GLY A 98 -2.33 7.24 1.97
N VAL A 99 -3.44 7.23 1.23
CA VAL A 99 -3.74 6.25 0.18
C VAL A 99 -2.67 6.30 -0.91
N THR A 100 -2.37 7.48 -1.47
CA THR A 100 -1.44 7.62 -2.59
C THR A 100 0.00 7.21 -2.23
N ARG A 101 0.49 7.60 -1.05
CA ARG A 101 1.81 7.15 -0.57
C ARG A 101 1.81 5.65 -0.27
N GLY A 102 0.75 5.13 0.35
CA GLY A 102 0.63 3.70 0.60
C GLY A 102 0.64 2.87 -0.68
N PHE A 103 -0.11 3.32 -1.70
CA PHE A 103 -0.08 2.72 -3.02
C PHE A 103 1.30 2.82 -3.70
N SER A 104 2.00 3.94 -3.49
CA SER A 104 3.37 4.11 -4.00
C SER A 104 4.35 3.11 -3.38
N VAL A 105 4.22 2.83 -2.08
CA VAL A 105 5.02 1.77 -1.40
C VAL A 105 4.73 0.40 -2.03
N TYR A 106 3.46 0.10 -2.27
CA TYR A 106 3.08 -1.13 -2.98
C TYR A 106 3.73 -1.21 -4.37
N LEU A 107 3.69 -0.16 -5.18
CA LEU A 107 4.30 -0.16 -6.52
C LEU A 107 5.81 -0.38 -6.48
N LEU A 108 6.51 0.25 -5.52
CA LEU A 108 7.96 0.06 -5.35
C LEU A 108 8.29 -1.39 -5.01
N LEU A 109 7.52 -2.00 -4.13
CA LEU A 109 7.71 -3.40 -3.75
C LEU A 109 7.35 -4.35 -4.88
N LEU A 110 6.24 -4.10 -5.59
CA LEU A 110 5.84 -4.88 -6.74
C LEU A 110 6.93 -4.85 -7.83
N ALA A 111 7.46 -3.68 -8.15
CA ALA A 111 8.57 -3.52 -9.07
C ALA A 111 9.81 -4.29 -8.62
N GLY A 112 10.15 -4.23 -7.32
CA GLY A 112 11.27 -4.96 -6.74
C GLY A 112 11.12 -6.48 -6.84
N VAL A 113 9.92 -7.01 -6.53
CA VAL A 113 9.65 -8.45 -6.57
C VAL A 113 9.71 -9.00 -8.00
N TYR A 114 9.11 -8.31 -8.98
CA TYR A 114 9.18 -8.70 -10.39
C TYR A 114 10.57 -8.54 -11.00
N ALA A 115 11.40 -7.63 -10.49
CA ALA A 115 12.79 -7.51 -10.92
C ALA A 115 13.68 -8.65 -10.37
N ALA A 116 13.32 -9.23 -9.22
CA ALA A 116 14.12 -10.25 -8.54
C ALA A 116 13.76 -11.68 -8.97
N THR A 117 12.48 -11.95 -9.24
CA THR A 117 11.98 -13.32 -9.48
C THR A 117 11.05 -13.35 -10.68
N PRO A 118 11.24 -14.27 -11.63
CA PRO A 118 10.25 -14.53 -12.68
C PRO A 118 9.00 -15.18 -12.08
N ASP A 119 7.83 -14.63 -12.42
CA ASP A 119 6.49 -15.11 -12.03
C ASP A 119 6.28 -15.36 -10.50
N PRO A 120 6.42 -14.32 -9.66
CA PRO A 120 6.40 -14.44 -8.21
C PRO A 120 5.01 -14.74 -7.60
N PHE A 121 3.93 -14.69 -8.39
CA PHE A 121 2.55 -14.73 -7.90
C PHE A 121 1.66 -15.75 -8.62
N SER A 122 2.23 -16.73 -9.33
CA SER A 122 1.42 -17.78 -9.98
C SER A 122 0.71 -18.69 -8.99
N ALA A 123 1.39 -19.13 -7.93
CA ALA A 123 0.83 -19.99 -6.88
C ALA A 123 1.36 -19.60 -5.47
N PRO A 124 1.01 -18.41 -4.95
CA PRO A 124 1.49 -17.97 -3.65
C PRO A 124 0.91 -18.84 -2.52
N THR A 125 1.75 -19.29 -1.59
CA THR A 125 1.30 -19.98 -0.37
C THR A 125 0.70 -18.99 0.63
N SER A 126 -0.14 -19.49 1.55
CA SER A 126 -0.68 -18.66 2.64
C SER A 126 0.42 -17.99 3.47
N GLU A 127 1.54 -18.68 3.70
CA GLU A 127 2.69 -18.14 4.40
C GLU A 127 3.36 -16.99 3.63
N GLN A 128 3.57 -17.16 2.32
CA GLN A 128 4.12 -16.10 1.46
C GLN A 128 3.19 -14.88 1.43
N TYR A 129 1.88 -15.11 1.36
CA TYR A 129 0.88 -14.06 1.46
C TYR A 129 0.98 -13.31 2.79
N VAL A 130 0.94 -13.99 3.94
CA VAL A 130 0.98 -13.34 5.26
C VAL A 130 2.24 -12.51 5.43
N ARG A 131 3.40 -13.06 5.06
CA ARG A 131 4.69 -12.37 5.13
C ARG A 131 4.67 -11.10 4.27
N MET A 132 4.18 -11.19 3.03
CA MET A 132 4.14 -10.05 2.12
C MET A 132 3.10 -9.01 2.55
N ALA A 133 1.86 -9.41 2.77
CA ALA A 133 0.76 -8.55 3.18
C ALA A 133 1.10 -7.82 4.49
N GLY A 134 1.61 -8.54 5.49
CA GLY A 134 2.04 -7.96 6.77
C GLY A 134 3.20 -6.98 6.60
N THR A 135 4.26 -7.39 5.90
CA THR A 135 5.48 -6.56 5.78
C THR A 135 5.23 -5.28 4.98
N ILE A 136 4.57 -5.38 3.83
CA ILE A 136 4.38 -4.22 2.94
C ILE A 136 3.34 -3.27 3.53
N SER A 137 2.27 -3.78 4.14
CA SER A 137 1.30 -2.90 4.81
C SER A 137 1.91 -2.21 6.03
N LEU A 138 2.79 -2.86 6.80
CA LEU A 138 3.55 -2.22 7.88
C LEU A 138 4.49 -1.14 7.35
N MET A 139 5.17 -1.38 6.22
CA MET A 139 6.02 -0.38 5.58
C MET A 139 5.17 0.82 5.12
N SER A 140 4.01 0.57 4.50
CA SER A 140 3.06 1.62 4.10
C SER A 140 2.59 2.45 5.30
N PHE A 141 2.21 1.79 6.39
CA PHE A 141 1.86 2.47 7.65
C PHE A 141 3.01 3.37 8.13
N THR A 142 4.21 2.82 8.21
CA THR A 142 5.41 3.51 8.73
C THR A 142 5.75 4.74 7.90
N VAL A 143 5.74 4.61 6.58
CA VAL A 143 5.99 5.70 5.62
C VAL A 143 4.93 6.80 5.71
N ASN A 144 3.69 6.47 6.07
CA ASN A 144 2.62 7.45 6.24
C ASN A 144 2.56 8.05 7.64
N TYR A 145 3.04 7.32 8.64
CA TYR A 145 3.26 7.83 9.98
C TYR A 145 4.45 8.81 10.02
N GLU A 146 5.48 8.53 9.22
CA GLU A 146 6.67 9.36 9.02
C GLU A 146 6.97 9.66 7.53
N PRO A 147 6.22 10.58 6.89
CA PRO A 147 6.42 11.05 5.51
C PRO A 147 7.85 11.37 5.07
N GLU A 148 8.72 11.72 5.99
CA GLU A 148 10.14 12.00 5.77
C GLU A 148 10.86 10.74 5.25
N LEU A 149 10.43 9.55 5.68
CA LEU A 149 10.90 8.27 5.13
C LEU A 149 10.50 8.11 3.66
N PHE A 150 9.29 8.54 3.28
CA PHE A 150 8.85 8.50 1.88
C PHE A 150 9.77 9.33 0.98
N GLN A 151 10.08 10.55 1.41
CA GLN A 151 10.95 11.46 0.65
C GLN A 151 12.35 10.87 0.48
N THR A 152 12.85 10.21 1.52
CA THR A 152 14.14 9.51 1.49
C THR A 152 14.12 8.35 0.49
N ILE A 153 13.10 7.49 0.53
CA ILE A 153 12.96 6.35 -0.38
C ILE A 153 12.88 6.81 -1.85
N VAL A 154 12.02 7.80 -2.14
CA VAL A 154 11.87 8.33 -3.50
C VAL A 154 13.15 9.05 -3.96
N GLY A 155 13.81 9.80 -3.07
CA GLY A 155 15.07 10.48 -3.36
C GLY A 155 16.20 9.51 -3.73
N ILE A 156 16.32 8.40 -2.98
CA ILE A 156 17.27 7.33 -3.28
C ILE A 156 16.97 6.73 -4.66
N ALA A 157 15.71 6.39 -4.95
CA ALA A 157 15.32 5.83 -6.24
C ALA A 157 15.64 6.79 -7.41
N ALA A 158 15.33 8.08 -7.26
CA ALA A 158 15.60 9.10 -8.28
C ALA A 158 17.10 9.33 -8.52
N SER A 159 17.92 9.34 -7.46
CA SER A 159 19.37 9.50 -7.58
C SER A 159 20.03 8.34 -8.32
N LYS A 160 19.58 7.10 -8.06
CA LYS A 160 20.09 5.88 -8.71
C LYS A 160 19.78 5.88 -10.21
N SER A 161 18.59 6.33 -10.61
CA SER A 161 18.21 6.49 -12.03
C SER A 161 19.12 7.48 -12.77
N LYS A 162 19.45 8.63 -12.16
CA LYS A 162 20.38 9.62 -12.76
C LYS A 162 21.79 9.07 -12.96
N MET A 163 22.28 8.24 -12.05
CA MET A 163 23.60 7.61 -12.18
C MET A 163 23.64 6.58 -13.32
N ALA A 164 22.62 5.72 -13.40
CA ALA A 164 22.50 4.73 -14.49
C ALA A 164 22.40 5.38 -15.88
N GLY A 165 21.75 6.54 -16.00
CA GLY A 165 21.69 7.29 -17.26
C GLY A 165 23.02 7.93 -17.67
N LYS A 166 23.87 8.32 -16.72
CA LYS A 166 25.20 8.88 -17.02
C LYS A 166 26.21 7.83 -17.49
N SER A 167 26.21 6.63 -16.89
CA SER A 167 27.12 5.54 -17.30
C SER A 167 26.87 5.09 -18.74
N VAL A 168 25.60 5.01 -19.16
CA VAL A 168 25.23 4.60 -20.54
C VAL A 168 25.67 5.62 -21.60
N ASN A 169 25.75 6.92 -21.27
CA ASN A 169 26.20 7.94 -22.23
C ASN A 169 27.73 8.02 -22.35
N GLN A 170 28.48 7.64 -21.31
CA GLN A 170 29.95 7.62 -21.38
C GLN A 170 30.51 6.43 -22.16
N GLU A 171 29.75 5.33 -22.30
CA GLU A 171 30.16 4.16 -23.08
C GLU A 171 29.89 4.31 -24.60
N LYS A 172 29.19 5.38 -25.00
CA LYS A 172 28.86 5.71 -26.39
C LYS A 172 29.70 6.86 -26.97
N THR A 173 30.72 7.34 -26.24
CA THR A 173 31.65 8.40 -26.67
C THR A 173 33.06 7.84 -26.76
#